data_AF-A0A060BZJ4-F1
#
_entry.id   AF-A0A060BZJ4-F1
#
_cell.length_a   1.000
_cell.length_b   1.000
_cell.length_c   1.000
_cell.angle_alpha   90.00
_cell.angle_beta   90.00
_cell.angle_gamma   90.00
#
_symmetry.space_group_name_H-M   'P 1'
#
loop_
_entity.id
_entity.type
_entity.pdbx_description
1 polymer ?
#
loop_
_entity_poly.entity_id
_entity_poly.type
_entity_poly.pdbx_seq_one_letter_code
_entity_poly.pdbx_strand_id
1 'polypeptide(L)'
;MYMAHGGSSFALWAGADGPFKPDTSSYDYDAPISEAGWIGEKFAKTRALMSRYLEPGETLPEPPANLPSMAPAPLHDGGNRTRV
;
A
#
# COMPACT_ATOMS: atom_id res chain seq x y z
N MET A 1 -7.39 -14.85 4.19
CA MET A 1 -7.43 -13.66 3.31
C MET A 1 -6.14 -13.61 2.53
N TYR A 2 -6.19 -13.48 1.21
CA TYR A 2 -5.01 -13.31 0.37
C TYR A 2 -5.26 -12.11 -0.55
N MET A 3 -4.56 -10.98 -0.43
CA MET A 3 -3.61 -10.58 0.62
C MET A 3 -4.27 -9.70 1.69
N ALA A 4 -3.77 -9.76 2.92
CA ALA A 4 -4.16 -8.82 3.98
C ALA A 4 -3.42 -7.49 3.87
N HIS A 5 -2.13 -7.58 3.55
CA HIS A 5 -1.21 -6.54 3.12
C HIS A 5 -0.29 -7.21 2.10
N GLY A 6 -0.15 -6.65 0.90
CA GLY A 6 0.72 -7.24 -0.11
C GLY A 6 2.12 -6.62 -0.14
N GLY A 7 2.23 -5.30 0.00
CA GLY A 7 3.52 -4.60 0.09
C GLY A 7 4.16 -4.38 -1.29
N SER A 8 5.47 -4.66 -1.39
CA SER A 8 6.25 -4.44 -2.62
C SER A 8 7.16 -5.63 -2.91
N SER A 9 7.26 -5.99 -4.18
CA SER A 9 8.27 -6.92 -4.69
C SER A 9 9.56 -6.15 -4.95
N PHE A 10 10.39 -6.00 -3.92
CA PHE A 10 11.63 -5.23 -3.99
C PHE A 10 12.66 -5.82 -4.98
N ALA A 11 13.49 -4.95 -5.54
CA ALA A 11 14.58 -5.32 -6.44
C ALA A 11 14.13 -6.23 -7.59
N LEU A 12 14.66 -7.45 -7.68
CA LEU A 12 14.39 -8.42 -8.75
C LEU A 12 13.48 -9.57 -8.30
N TRP A 13 12.71 -9.36 -7.23
CA TRP A 13 11.80 -10.38 -6.69
C TRP A 13 10.43 -10.40 -7.36
N ALA A 14 10.14 -9.47 -8.28
CA ALA A 14 8.92 -9.49 -9.07
C ALA A 14 8.86 -10.74 -9.95
N GLY A 15 7.67 -11.33 -10.04
CA GLY A 15 7.41 -12.52 -10.85
C GLY A 15 7.05 -12.19 -12.29
N ALA A 16 6.64 -13.23 -13.01
CA ALA A 16 5.98 -13.12 -14.30
C ALA A 16 5.05 -14.32 -14.50
N ASP A 17 3.89 -14.08 -15.09
CA ASP A 17 3.00 -15.14 -15.52
C ASP A 17 3.36 -15.65 -16.93
N GLY A 18 2.84 -16.82 -17.29
CA GLY A 18 2.87 -17.37 -18.63
C GLY A 18 1.61 -17.05 -19.45
N PRO A 19 1.71 -16.66 -20.73
CA PRO A 19 2.93 -16.28 -21.46
C PRO A 19 3.57 -15.02 -20.85
N PHE A 20 4.88 -14.82 -21.07
CA PHE A 20 5.70 -13.82 -20.34
C PHE A 20 5.00 -12.46 -20.19
N LYS A 21 4.56 -12.21 -18.96
CA LYS A 21 3.87 -10.99 -18.53
C LYS A 21 4.42 -10.65 -17.15
N PRO A 22 5.46 -9.79 -17.06
CA PRO A 22 6.08 -9.45 -15.78
C PRO A 22 5.10 -8.68 -14.90
N ASP A 23 5.12 -8.98 -13.62
CA ASP A 23 4.34 -8.26 -12.63
C ASP A 23 4.99 -6.91 -12.31
N THR A 24 4.18 -5.93 -11.89
CA THR A 24 4.72 -4.68 -11.34
C THR A 24 5.42 -4.94 -10.01
N SER A 25 6.37 -4.08 -9.64
CA SER A 25 7.01 -4.10 -8.32
C SER A 25 6.03 -3.74 -7.20
N SER A 26 4.99 -2.96 -7.50
CA SER A 26 3.91 -2.73 -6.54
C SER A 26 3.15 -4.03 -6.32
N TYR A 27 3.08 -4.47 -5.07
CA TYR A 27 2.32 -5.64 -4.68
C TYR A 27 1.16 -5.24 -3.77
N ASP A 28 0.58 -4.05 -3.98
CA ASP A 28 -0.56 -3.51 -3.21
C ASP A 28 -1.74 -4.50 -3.16
N TYR A 29 -1.97 -5.21 -4.27
CA TYR A 29 -2.98 -6.26 -4.43
C TYR A 29 -4.43 -5.76 -4.28
N ASP A 30 -4.67 -4.45 -4.17
CA ASP A 30 -5.94 -3.92 -3.66
C ASP A 30 -6.32 -4.62 -2.33
N ALA A 31 -5.31 -4.91 -1.51
CA ALA A 31 -5.48 -5.53 -0.20
C ALA A 31 -6.16 -4.54 0.76
N PRO A 32 -6.77 -5.01 1.87
CA PRO A 32 -7.34 -4.09 2.86
C PRO A 32 -6.31 -3.10 3.43
N ILE A 33 -5.04 -3.51 3.55
CA ILE A 33 -3.92 -2.64 3.95
C ILE A 33 -3.07 -2.39 2.70
N SER A 34 -2.91 -1.12 2.31
CA SER A 34 -2.23 -0.73 1.08
C SER A 34 -0.74 -1.06 1.10
N GLU A 35 -0.05 -0.90 -0.04
CA GLU A 35 1.41 -1.06 -0.18
C GLU A 35 2.21 -0.24 0.86
N ALA A 36 1.82 1.02 1.12
CA ALA A 36 2.44 1.87 2.14
C ALA A 36 2.06 1.53 3.61
N GLY A 37 1.29 0.47 3.83
CA GLY A 37 0.77 0.09 5.15
C GLY A 37 -0.40 0.94 5.63
N TRP A 38 -1.02 1.74 4.76
CA TRP A 38 -2.11 2.64 5.12
C TRP A 38 -3.46 1.92 5.06
N ILE A 39 -4.34 2.28 5.99
CA ILE A 39 -5.70 1.74 6.06
C ILE A 39 -6.69 2.62 5.29
N GLY A 40 -7.71 1.99 4.72
CA GLY A 40 -8.79 2.68 4.00
C GLY A 40 -10.14 2.01 4.16
N GLU A 41 -11.04 2.25 3.20
CA GLU A 41 -12.43 1.76 3.26
C GLU A 41 -12.52 0.23 3.37
N LYS A 42 -11.70 -0.50 2.60
CA LYS A 42 -11.70 -1.96 2.62
C LYS A 42 -11.23 -2.53 3.96
N PHE A 43 -10.21 -1.92 4.59
CA PHE A 43 -9.82 -2.25 5.96
C PHE A 43 -10.98 -2.04 6.93
N ALA A 44 -11.63 -0.88 6.88
CA ALA A 44 -12.73 -0.55 7.78
C ALA A 44 -13.89 -1.56 7.67
N LYS A 45 -14.29 -1.93 6.45
CA LYS A 45 -15.35 -2.93 6.21
C LYS A 45 -14.96 -4.32 6.70
N THR A 46 -13.75 -4.78 6.39
CA THR A 46 -13.26 -6.10 6.83
C THR A 46 -13.14 -6.16 8.35
N ARG A 47 -12.62 -5.10 8.99
CA ARG A 47 -12.53 -4.99 10.44
C ARG A 47 -13.91 -5.03 11.11
N ALA A 48 -14.88 -4.28 10.58
CA ALA A 48 -16.26 -4.27 11.09
C ALA A 48 -17.00 -5.60 10.89
N LEU A 49 -16.59 -6.41 9.90
CA LEU A 49 -17.07 -7.78 9.76
C LEU A 49 -16.46 -8.67 10.83
N MET A 50 -15.13 -8.63 10.99
CA MET A 50 -14.40 -9.43 11.99
C MET A 50 -14.85 -9.16 13.41
N SER A 51 -15.17 -7.90 13.75
CA SER A 51 -15.63 -7.52 15.10
C SER A 51 -16.94 -8.19 15.53
N ARG A 52 -17.71 -8.78 14.60
CA ARG A 52 -18.96 -9.50 14.90
C ARG A 52 -18.73 -10.91 15.43
N TYR A 53 -17.51 -11.41 15.33
CA TYR A 53 -17.13 -12.79 15.66
C TYR A 53 -16.13 -12.86 16.82
N LEU A 54 -16.08 -11.82 17.65
CA LEU A 54 -15.25 -11.80 18.86
C LEU A 54 -15.92 -12.60 19.99
N GLU A 55 -15.12 -13.20 20.85
CA GLU A 55 -15.63 -13.85 22.06
C GLU A 55 -16.11 -12.81 23.10
N PRO A 56 -16.98 -13.19 24.05
CA PRO A 56 -17.45 -12.27 25.07
C PRO A 56 -16.30 -11.62 25.87
N GLY A 57 -16.25 -10.29 25.85
CA GLY A 57 -15.22 -9.50 26.55
C GLY A 57 -14.01 -9.13 25.69
N GLU A 58 -13.89 -9.66 24.48
CA GLU A 58 -12.82 -9.27 23.54
C GLU A 58 -13.16 -7.97 22.80
N THR A 59 -12.10 -7.21 22.49
CA THR A 59 -12.18 -6.02 21.63
C THR A 59 -10.99 -6.04 20.68
N LEU A 60 -11.19 -5.50 19.48
CA LEU A 60 -10.09 -5.37 18.54
C LEU A 60 -9.23 -4.15 18.92
N PRO A 61 -7.89 -4.23 18.84
CA PRO A 61 -7.01 -3.09 19.11
C PRO A 61 -7.23 -1.98 18.08
N GLU A 62 -6.99 -0.73 18.48
CA GLU A 62 -7.02 0.41 17.56
C GLU A 62 -5.96 0.26 16.46
N PRO A 63 -6.28 0.62 15.21
CA PRO A 63 -5.30 0.59 14.14
C PRO A 63 -4.15 1.57 14.40
N PRO A 64 -2.90 1.24 14.00
CA PRO A 64 -1.80 2.18 14.08
C PRO A 64 -2.02 3.38 13.14
N ALA A 65 -1.42 4.52 13.48
CA ALA A 65 -1.42 5.69 12.62
C ALA A 65 -0.61 5.42 11.33
N ASN A 66 -1.03 6.07 10.23
CA ASN A 66 -0.31 5.99 8.97
C ASN A 66 1.10 6.58 9.09
N LEU A 67 2.08 5.96 8.42
CA LEU A 67 3.41 6.52 8.27
C LEU A 67 3.34 7.83 7.46
N PRO A 68 4.14 8.85 7.81
CA PRO A 68 4.14 10.12 7.08
C PRO A 68 4.64 9.93 5.65
N SER A 69 4.03 10.65 4.70
CA SER A 69 4.55 10.78 3.34
C SER A 69 5.25 12.12 3.15
N MET A 70 6.22 12.14 2.25
CA MET A 70 6.89 13.36 1.81
C MET A 70 6.77 13.47 0.30
N ALA A 71 6.35 14.64 -0.18
CA ALA A 71 6.39 14.93 -1.61
C ALA A 71 7.86 15.07 -2.05
N PRO A 72 8.22 14.63 -3.26
CA PRO A 72 9.52 14.97 -3.83
C PRO A 72 9.63 16.50 -3.96
N ALA A 73 10.86 17.02 -3.90
CA ALA A 73 11.12 18.42 -4.18
C ALA A 73 10.61 18.76 -5.61
N PRO A 74 10.12 19.99 -5.84
CA PRO A 74 9.75 20.41 -7.19
C PRO A 74 10.90 20.19 -8.16
N LEU A 75 10.58 19.73 -9.37
CA LEU A 75 11.54 19.67 -10.46
C LEU A 75 12.05 21.09 -10.73
N HIS A 76 13.36 21.28 -10.69
CA HIS A 76 13.99 22.52 -11.09
C HIS A 76 13.81 22.67 -12.61
N ASP A 77 12.93 23.57 -13.04
CA ASP A 77 12.90 23.98 -14.44
C ASP A 77 14.18 24.77 -14.70
N GLY A 78 14.94 24.42 -15.75
CA GLY A 78 16.25 25.02 -16.03
C GLY A 78 16.18 26.48 -16.50
N GLY A 79 15.47 27.35 -15.79
CA GLY A 79 15.20 28.74 -16.12
C GLY A 79 16.36 29.67 -15.81
N ASN A 80 17.52 29.45 -16.43
CA ASN A 80 18.41 30.55 -16.83
C ASN A 80 19.43 30.10 -17.88
N ARG A 81 18.99 29.97 -19.14
CA ARG A 81 19.92 30.06 -20.28
C ARG A 81 19.72 31.42 -20.94
N THR A 82 20.37 32.45 -20.39
CA THR A 82 20.64 33.68 -21.14
C THR A 82 21.38 33.28 -22.42
N ARG A 83 20.68 33.35 -23.55
CA ARG A 83 21.33 33.31 -24.87
C ARG A 83 22.18 34.59 -24.98
N VAL A 84 23.49 34.41 -24.98
CA VAL A 84 24.44 35.35 -25.61
C VAL A 84 24.36 35.23 -27.12
#